data_AF-A0A9E3ZW91-F1
#
_entry.id   AF-A0A9E3ZW91-F1
#
_cell.length_a   1.000
_cell.length_b   1.000
_cell.length_c   1.000
_cell.angle_alpha   90.00
_cell.angle_beta   90.00
_cell.angle_gamma   90.00
#
_symmetry.space_group_name_H-M   'P 1'
#
loop_
_entity.id
_entity.type
_entity.pdbx_description
1 polymer ?
#
loop_
_entity_poly.entity_id
_entity_poly.type
_entity_poly.pdbx_seq_one_letter_code
_entity_poly.pdbx_strand_id
1 'polypeptide(L)'
;MSKIPRPKQRATFRIDPEVVALLRRLPNQTAFVERVLREALGRVCPLCEGTGEVPDVHLSVSNFKDLPVRRLDRRGAAQLKTLVRLGRELMATELQLEALPSSGRLAFRLARQGEQLLVGTIPGDMGEVQITH
;
A
#
# COMPACT_ATOMS: atom_id res chain seq x y z
N MET A 1 25.61 -22.24 -16.42
CA MET A 1 25.06 -20.87 -16.54
C MET A 1 25.61 -20.02 -15.40
N SER A 2 26.51 -19.07 -15.69
CA SER A 2 27.06 -18.15 -14.68
C SER A 2 25.99 -17.16 -14.23
N LYS A 3 25.71 -17.06 -12.92
CA LYS A 3 24.82 -16.05 -12.36
C LYS A 3 25.44 -14.66 -12.57
N ILE A 4 24.78 -13.82 -13.35
CA ILE A 4 25.12 -12.39 -13.48
C ILE A 4 24.98 -11.77 -12.06
N PRO A 5 26.02 -11.11 -11.51
CA PRO A 5 25.92 -10.50 -10.19
C PRO A 5 24.88 -9.37 -10.22
N ARG A 6 23.83 -9.48 -9.40
CA ARG A 6 22.87 -8.38 -9.25
C ARG A 6 23.59 -7.17 -8.62
N PRO A 7 23.29 -5.94 -9.05
CA PRO A 7 23.92 -4.75 -8.48
C PRO A 7 23.63 -4.64 -6.98
N LYS A 8 24.63 -4.26 -6.19
CA LYS A 8 24.46 -4.02 -4.74
C LYS A 8 23.57 -2.80 -4.53
N GLN A 9 22.38 -3.01 -4.00
CA GLN A 9 21.45 -1.93 -3.67
C GLN A 9 21.78 -1.37 -2.28
N ARG A 10 21.86 -0.04 -2.18
CA ARG A 10 22.13 0.67 -0.91
C ARG A 10 20.82 1.17 -0.32
N ALA A 11 20.60 0.87 0.96
CA ALA A 11 19.50 1.41 1.75
C ALA A 11 20.06 2.28 2.88
N THR A 12 19.37 3.38 3.20
CA THR A 12 19.74 4.29 4.30
C THR A 12 18.57 4.41 5.24
N PHE A 13 18.83 4.30 6.55
CA PHE A 13 17.81 4.35 7.59
C PHE A 13 18.14 5.48 8.57
N ARG A 14 17.11 6.10 9.14
CA ARG A 14 17.26 6.99 10.29
C ARG A 14 17.12 6.15 11.55
N ILE A 15 18.10 6.24 12.42
CA ILE A 15 18.15 5.53 13.71
C ILE A 15 18.57 6.51 14.79
N ASP A 16 18.23 6.16 16.04
CA ASP A 16 18.56 6.97 17.20
C ASP A 16 20.09 7.23 17.30
N PRO A 17 20.54 8.46 17.63
CA PRO A 17 21.96 8.79 17.76
C PRO A 17 22.73 7.88 18.74
N GLU A 18 22.10 7.42 19.81
CA GLU A 18 22.74 6.51 20.78
C GLU A 18 23.01 5.15 20.16
N VAL A 19 22.07 4.64 19.35
CA VAL A 19 22.21 3.38 18.61
C VAL A 19 23.31 3.50 17.55
N VAL A 20 23.44 4.66 16.88
CA VAL A 20 24.55 4.93 15.95
C VAL A 20 25.90 4.84 16.66
N ALA A 21 26.00 5.44 17.85
CA ALA A 21 27.24 5.42 18.63
C ALA A 21 27.65 3.99 19.02
N LEU A 22 26.69 3.13 19.37
CA LEU A 22 26.92 1.71 19.64
C LEU A 22 27.33 0.95 18.38
N LEU A 23 26.62 1.13 17.26
CA LEU A 23 26.94 0.46 15.99
C LEU A 23 28.34 0.81 15.49
N ARG A 24 28.78 2.06 15.65
CA ARG A 24 30.11 2.52 15.25
C ARG A 24 31.28 1.80 15.95
N ARG A 25 31.02 1.15 17.10
CA ARG A 25 32.04 0.36 17.82
C ARG A 25 32.25 -1.03 17.20
N LEU A 26 31.39 -1.45 16.27
CA LEU A 26 31.49 -2.76 15.64
C LEU A 26 32.51 -2.75 14.49
N PRO A 27 33.29 -3.84 14.34
CA PRO A 27 34.31 -3.94 13.29
C PRO A 27 33.72 -3.98 11.88
N ASN A 28 32.49 -4.47 11.71
CA ASN A 28 31.78 -4.48 10.43
C ASN A 28 30.28 -4.22 10.64
N GLN A 29 29.90 -2.94 10.53
CA GLN A 29 28.53 -2.46 10.75
C GLN A 29 27.54 -3.08 9.77
N THR A 30 27.89 -3.13 8.48
CA THR A 30 27.02 -3.66 7.42
C THR A 30 26.70 -5.13 7.66
N ALA A 31 27.72 -5.95 7.92
CA ALA A 31 27.52 -7.38 8.15
C ALA A 31 26.66 -7.66 9.39
N PHE A 32 26.84 -6.85 10.45
CA PHE A 32 26.01 -6.95 11.65
C PHE A 32 24.55 -6.61 11.36
N VAL A 33 24.29 -5.47 10.72
CA VAL A 33 22.92 -5.02 10.40
C VAL A 33 22.24 -6.02 9.47
N GLU A 34 22.93 -6.51 8.44
CA GLU A 34 22.39 -7.53 7.54
C GLU A 34 22.02 -8.82 8.27
N ARG A 35 22.87 -9.30 9.19
CA ARG A 35 22.61 -10.51 9.96
C ARG A 35 21.38 -10.34 10.86
N VAL A 36 21.34 -9.27 11.64
CA VAL A 36 20.22 -8.99 12.55
C VAL A 36 18.91 -8.82 11.79
N LEU A 37 18.92 -8.13 10.64
CA LEU A 37 17.73 -8.03 9.79
C LEU A 37 17.27 -9.40 9.28
N ARG A 38 18.19 -10.26 8.84
CA ARG A 38 17.83 -11.63 8.40
C ARG A 38 17.27 -12.48 9.55
N GLU A 39 17.83 -12.35 10.75
CA GLU A 39 17.36 -13.06 11.94
C GLU A 39 15.97 -12.56 12.38
N ALA A 40 15.77 -11.24 12.43
CA ALA A 40 14.50 -10.61 12.80
C ALA A 40 13.38 -10.95 11.80
N LEU A 41 13.71 -11.08 10.51
CA LEU A 41 12.78 -11.52 9.48
C LEU A 41 12.62 -13.06 9.43
N GLY A 42 13.15 -13.82 10.39
CA GLY A 42 12.95 -15.27 10.45
C GLY A 42 13.53 -16.04 9.25
N ARG A 43 14.56 -15.49 8.58
CA ARG A 43 15.16 -15.97 7.30
C ARG A 43 14.21 -15.97 6.10
N VAL A 44 12.95 -15.57 6.26
CA VAL A 44 11.93 -15.57 5.24
C VAL A 44 11.27 -14.20 5.24
N CYS A 45 11.58 -13.38 4.25
CA CYS A 45 10.98 -12.05 4.13
C CYS A 45 9.44 -12.19 4.09
N PRO A 46 8.69 -11.57 5.02
CA PRO A 46 7.24 -11.72 5.10
C PRO A 46 6.49 -11.12 3.90
N LEU A 47 7.17 -10.29 3.10
CA LEU A 47 6.61 -9.68 1.89
C LEU A 47 6.73 -10.56 0.65
N CYS A 48 7.71 -11.47 0.60
CA CYS A 48 7.93 -12.34 -0.56
C CYS A 48 8.02 -13.83 -0.20
N GLU A 49 7.84 -14.18 1.07
CA GLU A 49 7.93 -15.54 1.59
C GLU A 49 9.23 -16.27 1.19
N GLY A 50 10.33 -15.52 1.05
CA GLY A 50 11.64 -16.09 0.71
C GLY A 50 11.86 -16.34 -0.78
N THR A 51 10.92 -15.99 -1.66
CA THR A 51 11.10 -16.07 -3.12
C THR A 51 12.08 -15.04 -3.67
N GLY A 52 12.33 -13.96 -2.91
CA GLY A 52 13.15 -12.83 -3.36
C GLY A 52 12.46 -11.94 -4.39
N GLU A 53 11.18 -12.20 -4.66
CA GLU A 53 10.31 -11.42 -5.53
C GLU A 53 9.15 -10.90 -4.69
N VAL A 54 9.18 -9.61 -4.37
CA VAL A 54 7.99 -8.97 -3.83
C VAL A 54 7.10 -8.72 -5.05
N PRO A 55 5.94 -9.40 -5.19
CA PRO A 55 5.00 -9.00 -6.21
C PRO A 55 4.70 -7.52 -5.96
N ASP A 56 4.73 -6.71 -7.00
CA ASP A 56 4.35 -5.30 -6.89
C ASP A 56 2.85 -5.30 -6.53
N VAL A 57 2.54 -5.39 -5.23
CA VAL A 57 1.16 -5.37 -4.71
C VAL A 57 0.71 -3.91 -4.80
N HIS A 58 0.52 -3.47 -6.03
CA HIS A 58 -0.10 -2.21 -6.30
C HIS A 58 -1.60 -2.40 -6.09
N LEU A 59 -2.16 -1.74 -5.07
CA LEU A 59 -3.60 -1.63 -4.94
C LEU A 59 -4.13 -0.90 -6.18
N SER A 60 -4.69 -1.65 -7.12
CA SER A 60 -5.40 -1.06 -8.25
C SER A 60 -6.72 -0.51 -7.73
N VAL A 61 -6.90 0.80 -7.85
CA VAL A 61 -8.19 1.45 -7.56
C VAL A 61 -8.88 1.67 -8.90
N SER A 62 -10.17 1.33 -8.99
CA SER A 62 -10.99 1.54 -10.20
C SER A 62 -10.66 2.84 -10.94
N ASN A 63 -10.49 2.74 -12.25
CA ASN A 63 -10.27 3.89 -13.11
C ASN A 63 -11.64 4.55 -13.39
N PHE A 64 -11.89 5.72 -12.82
CA PHE A 64 -13.16 6.44 -12.94
C PHE A 64 -13.40 7.10 -14.31
N LYS A 65 -12.61 6.76 -15.34
CA LYS A 65 -12.68 7.44 -16.65
C LYS A 65 -14.05 7.31 -17.32
N ASP A 66 -14.76 6.22 -17.06
CA ASP A 66 -16.05 5.91 -17.70
C ASP A 66 -17.26 6.08 -16.76
N LEU A 67 -17.03 6.51 -15.51
CA LEU A 67 -18.09 6.78 -14.55
C LEU A 67 -18.23 8.30 -14.35
N PRO A 68 -19.44 8.88 -14.42
CA PRO A 68 -19.69 10.27 -14.05
C PRO A 68 -19.60 10.40 -12.52
N VAL A 69 -18.42 10.17 -11.95
CA VAL A 69 -18.19 10.32 -10.52
C VAL A 69 -18.15 11.80 -10.22
N ARG A 70 -19.30 12.31 -9.79
CA ARG A 70 -19.41 13.62 -9.16
C ARG A 70 -18.36 13.72 -8.07
N ARG A 71 -17.76 14.92 -7.90
CA ARG A 71 -16.73 15.14 -6.89
C ARG A 71 -17.20 14.62 -5.53
N LEU A 72 -16.41 13.75 -4.92
CA LEU A 72 -16.59 13.36 -3.53
C LEU A 72 -16.52 14.60 -2.65
N ASP A 73 -17.45 14.69 -1.70
CA ASP A 73 -17.38 15.68 -0.64
C ASP A 73 -16.19 15.38 0.30
N ARG A 74 -15.90 16.29 1.22
CA ARG A 74 -14.75 16.15 2.13
C ARG A 74 -14.85 14.88 2.98
N ARG A 75 -16.06 14.48 3.38
CA ARG A 75 -16.29 13.29 4.20
C ARG A 75 -16.06 12.02 3.40
N GLY A 76 -16.65 11.92 2.21
CA GLY A 76 -16.46 10.78 1.32
C GLY A 76 -14.99 10.62 0.88
N ALA A 77 -14.28 11.73 0.62
CA ALA A 77 -12.85 11.70 0.31
C ALA A 77 -12.00 11.19 1.49
N ALA A 78 -12.31 11.59 2.73
CA ALA A 78 -11.62 11.12 3.92
C ALA A 78 -11.86 9.61 4.17
N GLN A 79 -13.07 9.14 3.92
CA GLN A 79 -13.42 7.71 4.03
C GLN A 79 -12.73 6.89 2.94
N LEU A 80 -12.71 7.36 1.69
CA LEU A 80 -11.97 6.70 0.62
C LEU A 80 -10.47 6.62 0.94
N LYS A 81 -9.87 7.70 1.47
CA LYS A 81 -8.47 7.69 1.90
C LYS A 81 -8.21 6.66 3.00
N THR A 82 -9.13 6.53 3.95
CA THR A 82 -9.06 5.53 5.03
C THR A 82 -9.16 4.12 4.45
N LEU A 83 -10.07 3.90 3.50
CA LEU A 83 -10.25 2.62 2.81
C LEU A 83 -9.02 2.22 1.98
N VAL A 84 -8.40 3.16 1.27
CA VAL A 84 -7.15 2.92 0.53
C VAL A 84 -6.01 2.55 1.49
N ARG A 85 -5.92 3.23 2.65
CA ARG A 85 -4.92 2.89 3.67
C ARG A 85 -5.15 1.49 4.21
N LEU A 86 -6.39 1.16 4.57
CA LEU A 86 -6.77 -0.17 5.03
C LEU A 86 -6.48 -1.24 3.96
N GLY A 87 -6.77 -0.96 2.69
CA GLY A 87 -6.46 -1.86 1.58
C GLY A 87 -4.97 -2.18 1.48
N ARG A 88 -4.10 -1.18 1.70
CA ARG A 88 -2.64 -1.40 1.75
C ARG A 88 -2.22 -2.22 2.96
N GLU A 89 -2.80 -1.93 4.14
CA GLU A 89 -2.54 -2.69 5.37
C GLU A 89 -2.96 -4.17 5.24
N LEU A 90 -4.05 -4.45 4.52
CA LEU A 90 -4.56 -5.80 4.25
C LEU A 90 -3.92 -6.48 3.04
N MET A 91 -2.94 -5.86 2.39
CA MET A 91 -2.33 -6.33 1.14
C MET A 91 -3.38 -6.64 0.05
N ALA A 92 -4.43 -5.82 -0.04
CA ALA A 92 -5.42 -5.90 -1.09
C ALA A 92 -4.76 -5.57 -2.44
N THR A 93 -5.16 -6.29 -3.49
CA THR A 93 -4.68 -6.09 -4.86
C THR A 93 -5.64 -5.21 -5.66
N GLU A 94 -6.91 -5.14 -5.23
CA GLU A 94 -7.97 -4.47 -5.96
C GLU A 94 -8.94 -3.74 -5.01
N LEU A 95 -9.26 -2.49 -5.37
CA LEU A 95 -10.36 -1.71 -4.80
C LEU A 95 -11.27 -1.26 -5.94
N GLN A 96 -12.42 -1.91 -6.07
CA GLN A 96 -13.46 -1.53 -7.02
C GLN A 96 -14.41 -0.52 -6.40
N LEU A 97 -14.81 0.49 -7.16
CA LEU A 97 -15.73 1.55 -6.74
C LEU A 97 -16.84 1.72 -7.79
N GLU A 98 -18.09 1.73 -7.33
CA GLU A 98 -19.28 1.85 -8.18
C GLU A 98 -20.23 2.91 -7.61
N ALA A 99 -20.68 3.84 -8.45
CA ALA A 99 -21.63 4.87 -8.04
C ALA A 99 -23.06 4.29 -7.97
N LEU A 100 -23.76 4.48 -6.85
CA LEU A 100 -25.19 4.21 -6.72
C LEU A 100 -25.99 5.48 -7.06
N PRO A 101 -26.58 5.58 -8.27
CA PRO A 101 -27.17 6.83 -8.76
C PRO A 101 -28.35 7.33 -7.91
N SER A 102 -29.09 6.41 -7.30
CA SER A 102 -30.30 6.69 -6.54
C SER A 102 -30.06 7.17 -5.11
N SER A 103 -28.83 7.05 -4.58
CA SER A 103 -28.53 7.35 -3.18
C SER A 103 -27.36 8.30 -2.96
N GLY A 104 -26.66 8.70 -4.02
CA GLY A 104 -25.44 9.51 -3.92
C GLY A 104 -24.27 8.78 -3.25
N ARG A 105 -24.39 7.46 -3.01
CA ARG A 105 -23.36 6.64 -2.35
C ARG A 105 -22.43 5.98 -3.35
N LEU A 106 -21.22 5.66 -2.91
CA LEU A 106 -20.28 4.82 -3.65
C LEU A 106 -20.22 3.45 -2.98
N ALA A 107 -20.61 2.39 -3.68
CA ALA A 107 -20.27 1.03 -3.29
C ALA A 107 -18.78 0.82 -3.49
N PHE A 108 -18.19 -0.01 -2.61
CA PHE A 108 -16.83 -0.46 -2.77
C PHE A 108 -16.71 -1.97 -2.56
N ARG A 109 -15.76 -2.56 -3.27
CA ARG A 109 -15.30 -3.93 -3.08
C ARG A 109 -13.79 -3.94 -2.99
N LEU A 110 -13.26 -4.44 -1.89
CA LEU A 110 -11.83 -4.64 -1.65
C LEU A 110 -11.52 -6.12 -1.76
N ALA A 111 -10.55 -6.48 -2.60
CA ALA A 111 -10.17 -7.85 -2.85
C ALA A 111 -8.66 -8.05 -2.90
N ARG A 112 -8.21 -9.27 -2.58
CA ARG A 112 -6.83 -9.72 -2.71
C ARG A 112 -6.81 -10.98 -3.56
N GLN A 113 -6.16 -10.91 -4.73
CA GLN A 113 -6.06 -12.04 -5.66
C GLN A 113 -7.43 -12.67 -5.98
N GLY A 114 -8.48 -11.85 -6.10
CA GLY A 114 -9.86 -12.29 -6.35
C GLY A 114 -10.66 -12.65 -5.09
N GLU A 115 -10.01 -12.91 -3.96
CA GLU A 115 -10.66 -13.14 -2.67
C GLU A 115 -11.25 -11.83 -2.12
N GLN A 116 -12.54 -11.84 -1.83
CA GLN A 116 -13.22 -10.67 -1.26
C GLN A 116 -12.82 -10.49 0.20
N LEU A 117 -12.23 -9.34 0.52
CA LEU A 117 -11.85 -8.98 1.88
C LEU A 117 -12.92 -8.12 2.56
N LEU A 118 -13.42 -7.11 1.85
CA LEU A 118 -14.37 -6.14 2.41
C LEU A 118 -15.29 -5.60 1.32
N VAL A 119 -16.56 -5.39 1.68
CA VAL A 119 -17.54 -4.69 0.84
C VAL A 119 -18.28 -3.69 1.70
N GLY A 120 -18.74 -2.60 1.09
CA GLY A 120 -19.51 -1.60 1.81
C GLY A 120 -19.90 -0.42 0.96
N THR A 121 -20.33 0.65 1.63
CA THR A 121 -20.68 1.91 0.97
C THR A 121 -20.00 3.09 1.64
N ILE A 122 -19.59 4.05 0.82
CA ILE A 122 -19.10 5.36 1.22
C ILE A 122 -20.26 6.34 0.95
N PRO A 123 -20.73 7.10 1.95
CA PRO A 123 -21.66 8.20 1.71
C PRO A 123 -21.01 9.23 0.77
N GLY A 124 -21.72 9.62 -0.27
CA GLY A 124 -21.44 10.83 -1.04
C GLY A 124 -22.60 11.79 -0.87
N ASP A 125 -22.30 13.09 -0.89
CA ASP A 125 -23.30 14.14 -0.73
C ASP A 125 -23.84 14.58 -2.10
N MET A 126 -25.13 14.92 -2.17
CA MET A 126 -25.80 15.43 -3.36
C MET A 126 -25.50 16.92 -3.57
N GLY A 127 -24.24 17.28 -3.72
CA GLY A 127 -23.83 18.62 -4.14
C GLY A 127 -23.65 18.67 -5.65
N GLU A 128 -24.58 19.28 -6.39
CA GLU A 128 -24.29 19.73 -7.75
C GLU A 128 -23.10 20.69 -7.71
N VAL A 129 -21.93 20.21 -8.11
CA VAL A 129 -20.82 21.10 -8.47
C VAL A 129 -21.04 21.46 -9.93
N GLN A 130 -21.83 22.51 -10.18
CA GLN A 130 -21.79 23.20 -11.46
C GLN A 130 -20.40 23.85 -11.59
N ILE A 131 -19.58 23.31 -12.48
CA ILE A 131 -18.37 23.99 -12.95
C ILE A 131 -18.80 24.74 -14.20
N THR A 132 -19.15 26.01 -14.05
CA THR A 132 -19.28 26.94 -15.16
C THR A 132 -17.87 27.35 -15.63
N HIS A 133 -17.66 27.26 -16.94
CA HIS A 133 -16.45 27.73 -17.63
C HIS A 133 -16.35 29.26 -17.59
#